data_AF-A0A6P1EY09-F1
#
_entry.id   AF-A0A6P1EY09-F1
#
_cell.length_a   1.000
_cell.length_b   1.000
_cell.length_c   1.000
_cell.angle_alpha   90.00
_cell.angle_beta   90.00
_cell.angle_gamma   90.00
#
_symmetry.space_group_name_H-M   'P 1'
#
loop_
_entity.id
_entity.type
_entity.pdbx_description
1 polymer ?
#
loop_
_entity_poly.entity_id
_entity_poly.type
_entity_poly.pdbx_seq_one_letter_code
_entity_poly.pdbx_strand_id
1 'polypeptide(L)'
;MKRFKMPKLGNNIVLRNKKSADFKEVKLVEVEDKYFYAIELATGKSLKDKSDTVVGESIPDLLGCLQDTYEIYLEDDSVAEDKLTND
;
A
#
# COMPACT_ATOMS: atom_id res chain seq x y z
N MET A 1 -10.34 8.77 19.02
CA MET A 1 -10.22 8.28 17.63
C MET A 1 -8.74 8.30 17.28
N LYS A 2 -8.13 7.14 16.96
CA LYS A 2 -6.75 7.13 16.44
C LYS A 2 -6.74 7.99 15.17
N ARG A 3 -5.81 8.95 15.09
CA ARG A 3 -5.63 9.72 13.85
C ARG A 3 -5.09 8.75 12.80
N PHE A 4 -5.83 8.54 11.74
CA PHE A 4 -5.35 7.80 10.59
C PHE A 4 -4.14 8.52 10.01
N LYS A 5 -3.00 7.84 9.93
CA LYS A 5 -1.81 8.38 9.29
C LYS A 5 -1.80 7.92 7.84
N MET A 6 -1.76 8.89 6.92
CA MET A 6 -1.60 8.59 5.50
C MET A 6 -0.25 7.91 5.28
N PRO A 7 -0.19 6.78 4.55
CA PRO A 7 1.08 6.14 4.25
C PRO A 7 1.89 7.05 3.34
N LYS A 8 3.21 6.93 3.43
CA LYS A 8 4.17 7.69 2.63
C LYS A 8 4.76 6.80 1.54
N LEU A 9 5.42 7.44 0.58
CA LEU A 9 6.18 6.75 -0.45
C LEU A 9 7.19 5.80 0.22
N GLY A 10 7.28 4.58 -0.30
CA GLY A 10 8.15 3.53 0.24
C GLY A 10 7.56 2.73 1.40
N ASN A 11 6.39 3.10 1.95
CA ASN A 11 5.72 2.27 2.94
C ASN A 11 5.11 1.02 2.31
N ASN A 12 5.05 -0.03 3.13
CA ASN A 12 4.29 -1.23 2.83
C ASN A 12 2.85 -1.06 3.32
N ILE A 13 1.92 -1.63 2.57
CA ILE A 13 0.51 -1.74 2.97
C ILE A 13 0.04 -3.16 2.64
N VAL A 14 -0.95 -3.62 3.39
CA VAL A 14 -1.60 -4.91 3.14
C VAL A 14 -2.94 -4.67 2.47
N LEU A 15 -3.16 -5.35 1.35
CA LEU A 15 -4.40 -5.35 0.60
C LEU A 15 -5.09 -6.69 0.76
N ARG A 16 -6.35 -6.68 1.16
CA ARG A 16 -7.21 -7.87 1.12
C ARG A 16 -8.22 -7.73 0.00
N ASN A 17 -8.30 -8.70 -0.89
CA ASN A 17 -9.29 -8.65 -1.96
C ASN A 17 -10.71 -8.67 -1.37
N LYS A 18 -11.61 -7.80 -1.81
CA LYS A 18 -13.00 -7.79 -1.30
C LYS A 18 -13.82 -9.02 -1.73
N LYS A 19 -13.41 -9.68 -2.82
CA LYS A 19 -14.10 -10.82 -3.43
C LYS A 19 -13.46 -12.17 -3.09
N SER A 20 -12.25 -12.18 -2.52
CA SER A 20 -11.57 -13.42 -2.10
C SER A 20 -10.95 -13.27 -0.71
N ALA A 21 -10.45 -14.36 -0.13
CA ALA A 21 -9.72 -14.31 1.14
C ALA A 21 -8.23 -14.00 0.95
N ASP A 22 -7.81 -13.56 -0.25
CA ASP A 22 -6.41 -13.38 -0.58
C ASP A 22 -5.87 -12.06 -0.05
N PHE A 23 -4.69 -12.12 0.54
CA PHE A 23 -3.93 -10.99 1.04
C PHE A 23 -2.69 -10.76 0.19
N LYS A 24 -2.37 -9.49 -0.02
CA LYS A 24 -1.18 -9.06 -0.74
C LYS A 24 -0.47 -7.99 0.07
N GLU A 25 0.81 -8.17 0.30
CA GLU A 25 1.66 -7.10 0.81
C GLU A 25 2.27 -6.36 -0.37
N VAL A 26 2.10 -5.05 -0.38
CA VAL A 26 2.56 -4.21 -1.48
C VAL A 26 3.34 -3.00 -0.98
N LYS A 27 4.30 -2.54 -1.76
CA LYS A 27 5.07 -1.33 -1.51
C LYS A 27 4.60 -0.19 -2.41
N LEU A 28 4.38 0.98 -1.82
CA LEU A 28 4.07 2.20 -2.55
C LEU A 28 5.34 2.76 -3.19
N VAL A 29 5.30 3.01 -4.49
CA VAL A 29 6.45 3.47 -5.27
C VAL A 29 6.03 4.56 -6.26
N GLU A 30 7.00 5.36 -6.71
CA GLU A 30 6.84 6.43 -7.69
C GLU A 30 7.53 5.98 -9.00
N VAL A 31 6.88 6.22 -10.14
CA VAL A 31 7.42 5.98 -11.49
C VAL A 31 7.16 7.17 -12.39
N GLU A 32 8.13 7.44 -13.26
CA GLU A 32 8.09 8.45 -14.33
C GLU A 32 7.56 9.81 -13.87
N ASP A 33 8.36 10.52 -13.09
CA ASP A 33 8.28 11.95 -12.80
C ASP A 33 6.89 12.49 -12.35
N LYS A 34 5.98 11.67 -11.79
CA LYS A 34 4.82 12.07 -10.96
C LYS A 34 3.79 10.98 -10.62
N TYR A 35 3.87 9.77 -11.17
CA TYR A 35 2.83 8.76 -10.92
C TYR A 35 3.23 7.78 -9.81
N PHE A 36 2.23 7.33 -9.06
CA PHE A 36 2.38 6.40 -7.95
C PHE A 36 1.68 5.07 -8.28
N TYR A 37 2.29 3.96 -7.90
CA TYR A 37 1.66 2.63 -7.99
C TYR A 37 2.13 1.74 -6.85
N ALA A 38 1.54 0.55 -6.79
CA ALA A 38 1.84 -0.47 -5.79
C ALA A 38 2.52 -1.68 -6.43
N ILE A 39 3.63 -2.12 -5.85
CA ILE A 39 4.34 -3.34 -6.23
C ILE A 39 4.05 -4.42 -5.19
N GLU A 40 3.52 -5.56 -5.62
CA GLU A 40 3.38 -6.74 -4.78
C GLU A 40 4.76 -7.30 -4.43
N LEU A 41 5.04 -7.41 -3.12
CA LEU A 41 6.35 -7.83 -2.64
C LEU A 41 6.67 -9.29 -2.97
N ALA A 42 5.66 -10.16 -2.94
CA ALA A 42 5.83 -11.58 -3.22
C ALA A 42 6.26 -11.85 -4.68
N THR A 43 5.80 -11.03 -5.62
CA THR A 43 6.02 -11.25 -7.06
C THR A 43 6.95 -10.22 -7.70
N GLY A 44 7.18 -9.08 -7.05
CA GLY A 44 7.87 -7.93 -7.60
C GLY A 44 7.11 -7.23 -8.73
N LYS A 45 5.83 -7.57 -8.94
CA LYS A 45 5.02 -7.05 -10.05
C LYS A 45 4.08 -5.95 -9.58
N SER A 46 3.79 -5.03 -10.49
CA SER A 46 2.75 -4.03 -10.27
C SER A 46 1.38 -4.68 -10.16
N LEU A 47 0.51 -4.07 -9.34
CA LEU A 47 -0.89 -4.43 -9.35
C LEU A 47 -1.55 -4.00 -10.66
N LYS A 48 -2.41 -4.87 -11.19
CA LYS A 48 -3.15 -4.61 -12.42
C LYS A 48 -4.65 -4.61 -12.18
N ASP A 49 -5.36 -3.70 -12.86
CA ASP A 49 -6.78 -3.84 -13.12
C ASP A 49 -6.98 -4.24 -14.58
N LYS A 50 -7.64 -5.37 -14.78
CA LYS A 50 -7.75 -6.08 -16.07
C LYS A 50 -6.37 -6.35 -16.68
N SER A 51 -5.82 -5.40 -17.43
CA SER A 51 -4.53 -5.50 -18.13
C SER A 51 -3.55 -4.38 -17.78
N ASP A 52 -4.04 -3.28 -17.22
CA ASP A 52 -3.29 -2.04 -17.00
C ASP A 52 -2.80 -1.95 -15.57
N THR A 53 -1.62 -1.38 -15.38
CA THR A 53 -1.09 -1.11 -14.04
C THR A 53 -1.97 -0.07 -13.37
N VAL A 54 -2.38 -0.35 -12.12
CA VAL A 54 -3.09 0.64 -11.30
C VAL A 54 -2.09 1.73 -10.91
N VAL A 55 -2.36 2.96 -11.36
CA VAL A 55 -1.56 4.15 -11.07
C VAL A 55 -2.45 5.23 -10.46
N GLY A 56 -1.85 6.14 -9.71
CA GLY A 56 -2.50 7.37 -9.23
C GLY A 56 -1.56 8.57 -9.33
N GLU A 57 -2.12 9.77 -9.40
CA GLU A 57 -1.36 11.04 -9.45
C GLU A 57 -0.78 11.44 -8.08
N SER A 58 -1.25 10.78 -7.02
CA SER A 58 -0.78 10.94 -5.65
C SER A 58 -1.02 9.65 -4.86
N ILE A 59 -0.42 9.53 -3.68
CA ILE A 59 -0.72 8.38 -2.79
C ILE A 59 -2.21 8.31 -2.43
N PRO A 60 -2.89 9.41 -2.01
CA PRO A 60 -4.34 9.36 -1.78
C PRO A 60 -5.14 8.89 -3.00
N ASP A 61 -4.78 9.34 -4.19
CA ASP A 61 -5.44 8.95 -5.44
C ASP A 61 -5.27 7.45 -5.73
N LEU A 62 -4.03 6.94 -5.66
CA LEU A 62 -3.73 5.52 -5.80
C LEU A 62 -4.49 4.67 -4.77
N LEU A 63 -4.54 5.09 -3.51
CA LEU A 63 -5.30 4.38 -2.47
C LEU A 63 -6.79 4.37 -2.79
N GLY A 64 -7.33 5.46 -3.35
CA GLY A 64 -8.69 5.52 -3.88
C GLY A 64 -8.94 4.45 -4.94
N CYS A 65 -8.07 4.35 -5.96
CA CYS A 65 -8.18 3.32 -7.00
C CYS A 65 -8.11 1.90 -6.42
N LEU A 66 -7.21 1.66 -5.46
CA LEU A 66 -7.07 0.35 -4.83
C LEU A 66 -8.29 -0.02 -3.97
N GLN A 67 -8.95 0.96 -3.34
CA GLN A 67 -10.14 0.74 -2.53
C GLN A 67 -11.32 0.18 -3.33
N ASP A 68 -11.37 0.33 -4.65
CA ASP A 68 -12.44 -0.26 -5.45
C ASP A 68 -12.42 -1.80 -5.38
N THR A 69 -11.23 -2.39 -5.27
CA THR A 69 -11.04 -3.84 -5.29
C THR A 69 -10.61 -4.42 -3.93
N TYR A 70 -9.94 -3.63 -3.10
CA TYR A 70 -9.28 -4.11 -1.90
C TYR A 70 -9.76 -3.38 -0.63
N GLU A 71 -9.76 -4.10 0.49
CA GLU A 71 -9.68 -3.50 1.82
C GLU A 71 -8.21 -3.18 2.10
N ILE A 72 -7.92 -1.96 2.56
CA ILE A 72 -6.55 -1.48 2.78
C ILE A 72 -6.25 -1.47 4.27
N TYR A 73 -5.21 -2.19 4.66
CA TYR A 73 -4.67 -2.20 6.01
C TYR A 73 -3.31 -1.52 5.99
N LEU A 74 -3.19 -0.45 6.78
CA LEU A 74 -1.94 0.27 6.96
C LEU A 74 -1.24 -0.24 8.21
N GLU A 75 0.09 -0.29 8.17
CA GLU A 75 0.86 -0.50 9.39
C GLU A 75 0.61 0.66 10.36
N ASP A 76 0.34 0.32 11.62
CA ASP A 76 0.26 1.30 12.70
C ASP A 76 1.69 1.61 13.13
N ASP A 77 2.09 2.89 13.19
CA ASP A 77 3.44 3.27 13.64
C ASP A 77 3.73 2.81 15.08
N SER A 78 2.71 2.37 15.84
CA SER A 78 2.86 1.88 17.21
C SER A 78 3.74 0.63 17.35
N VAL A 79 4.13 -0.03 16.24
CA VAL A 79 4.98 -1.23 16.28
C VAL A 79 6.48 -0.87 16.15
N ALA A 80 6.84 0.40 15.94
CA ALA A 80 8.23 0.82 15.74
C ALA A 80 8.97 1.26 17.03
N GLU A 81 8.29 1.43 18.18
CA GLU A 81 8.91 1.97 19.40
C GLU A 81 9.39 0.93 20.43
N ASP A 82 9.41 -0.38 20.10
CA ASP A 82 9.75 -1.42 21.10
C ASP A 82 11.06 -2.18 20.81
N LYS A 83 12.01 -1.58 20.09
CA LYS A 83 13.33 -2.21 19.83
C LYS A 83 14.56 -1.30 19.94
N LEU A 84 14.52 -0.24 20.75
CA LEU A 84 15.71 0.58 21.05
C LEU A 84 15.83 0.95 22.53
N THR A 85 15.61 -0.02 23.42
CA THR A 85 16.19 -0.02 24.77
C THR A 85 16.44 -1.46 25.18
N ASN A 86 17.61 -1.98 24.86
CA ASN A 86 18.29 -2.96 25.70
C ASN A 86 19.72 -2.44 25.85
N ASP A 87 20.09 -2.26 27.12
CA ASP A 87 21.28 -1.68 27.74
C ASP A 87 22.59 -1.60 26.92
#